data_AF-A0A511YSB8-F1
#
_entry.id   AF-A0A511YSB8-F1
#
_cell.length_a   1.000
_cell.length_b   1.000
_cell.length_c   1.000
_cell.angle_alpha   90.00
_cell.angle_beta   90.00
_cell.angle_gamma   90.00
#
_symmetry.space_group_name_H-M   'P 1'
#
loop_
_entity.id
_entity.type
_entity.pdbx_description
1 polymer ?
#
loop_
_entity_poly.entity_id
_entity_poly.type
_entity_poly.pdbx_seq_one_letter_code
_entity_poly.pdbx_strand_id
1 'polypeptide(L)'
;MKTENFNHLIDDQTEYFDIDKFYENNKEGQNKTNTTENHTTTLYTAGKEGAWFTSLSTGWGSFFSVYKEYSGKGIIRCKWVTFRNRGAAVGMKYYFDAEGRMLKSDDMEKDFLFTPQQAIGFCIEKDIDLLKENDHFIERYNDHSDKKSFYVISYKGTYNEQSGRIFIILDGNTGLQERVVIHPPGKPGKVIYKKDKLLNK
;
A
#
# COMPACT_ATOMS: atom_id res chain seq x y z
N MET A 1 -16.73 -12.13 5.83
CA MET A 1 -16.18 -10.91 5.18
C MET A 1 -16.13 -11.15 3.67
N LYS A 2 -16.38 -10.15 2.82
CA LYS A 2 -16.08 -10.30 1.39
C LYS A 2 -14.55 -10.25 1.22
N THR A 3 -13.98 -11.24 0.55
CA THR A 3 -12.59 -11.17 0.08
C THR A 3 -12.49 -10.13 -1.02
N GLU A 4 -11.81 -9.01 -0.76
CA GLU A 4 -11.55 -8.03 -1.81
C GLU A 4 -10.56 -8.60 -2.81
N ASN A 5 -11.01 -8.76 -4.06
CA ASN A 5 -10.17 -9.16 -5.17
C ASN A 5 -9.63 -7.91 -5.86
N PHE A 6 -8.41 -7.50 -5.50
CA PHE A 6 -7.77 -6.31 -6.05
C PHE A 6 -7.43 -6.43 -7.54
N ASN A 7 -7.38 -7.65 -8.11
CA ASN A 7 -6.99 -7.88 -9.50
C ASN A 7 -7.95 -7.27 -10.54
N HIS A 8 -9.14 -6.81 -10.12
CA HIS A 8 -10.11 -6.13 -10.99
C HIS A 8 -10.17 -4.61 -10.76
N LEU A 9 -9.32 -4.03 -9.91
CA LEU A 9 -9.30 -2.59 -9.64
C LEU A 9 -8.54 -1.78 -10.70
N ILE A 10 -7.73 -2.45 -11.52
CA ILE A 10 -6.98 -1.91 -12.66
C ILE A 10 -6.85 -2.97 -13.76
N ASP A 11 -6.57 -2.50 -14.96
CA ASP A 11 -6.20 -3.27 -16.15
C ASP A 11 -4.88 -2.72 -16.74
N ASP A 12 -4.47 -3.24 -17.90
CA ASP A 12 -3.31 -2.80 -18.68
C ASP A 12 -3.63 -1.66 -19.68
N GLN A 13 -4.84 -1.10 -19.66
CA GLN A 13 -5.31 -0.17 -20.69
C GLN A 13 -4.77 1.26 -20.49
N THR A 14 -4.64 2.01 -21.60
CA THR A 14 -4.29 3.44 -21.56
C THR A 14 -5.37 4.25 -20.84
N GLU A 15 -4.94 5.20 -20.00
CA GLU A 15 -5.83 6.14 -19.32
C GLU A 15 -5.37 7.58 -19.51
N TYR A 16 -6.30 8.52 -19.36
CA TYR A 16 -6.06 9.95 -19.49
C TYR A 16 -6.60 10.70 -18.28
N PHE A 17 -5.83 11.68 -17.82
CA PHE A 17 -6.19 12.61 -16.76
C PHE A 17 -6.84 13.86 -17.36
N ASP A 18 -8.00 14.22 -16.82
CA ASP A 18 -8.75 15.41 -17.22
C ASP A 18 -8.16 16.66 -16.55
N ILE A 19 -7.14 17.23 -17.22
CA ILE A 19 -6.37 18.40 -16.76
C ILE A 19 -7.27 19.63 -16.61
N ASP A 20 -8.13 19.88 -17.59
CA ASP A 20 -8.97 21.08 -17.62
C ASP A 20 -9.95 21.06 -16.43
N LYS A 21 -10.66 19.94 -16.23
CA LYS A 21 -11.56 19.74 -15.09
C LYS A 21 -10.86 19.77 -13.74
N PHE A 22 -9.59 19.36 -13.67
CA PHE A 22 -8.78 19.53 -12.46
C PHE A 22 -8.61 21.02 -12.15
N TYR A 23 -8.14 21.82 -13.11
CA TYR A 23 -7.85 23.25 -12.92
C TYR A 23 -9.07 24.17 -12.85
N GLU A 24 -10.19 23.85 -13.50
CA GLU A 24 -11.46 24.60 -13.43
C GLU A 24 -11.80 25.03 -12.00
N ASN A 25 -11.61 24.09 -11.06
CA ASN A 25 -11.92 24.22 -9.65
C ASN A 25 -10.68 24.00 -8.77
N ASN A 26 -9.48 24.31 -9.29
CA ASN A 26 -8.18 24.21 -8.59
C ASN A 26 -7.09 25.04 -9.30
N LYS A 27 -7.33 26.33 -9.52
CA LYS A 27 -6.46 27.20 -10.35
C LYS A 27 -5.01 27.29 -9.86
N GLU A 28 -4.77 27.05 -8.57
CA GLU A 28 -3.44 27.07 -7.95
C GLU A 28 -2.70 25.71 -8.03
N GLY A 29 -3.35 24.66 -8.54
CA GLY A 29 -2.75 23.33 -8.68
C GLY A 29 -2.47 22.63 -7.34
N GLN A 30 -3.20 22.98 -6.27
CA GLN A 30 -3.01 22.39 -4.94
C GLN A 30 -3.47 20.93 -4.89
N ASN A 31 -3.19 20.24 -3.79
CA ASN A 31 -3.76 18.91 -3.53
C ASN A 31 -5.29 19.02 -3.41
N LYS A 32 -6.03 18.10 -4.05
CA LYS A 32 -7.49 18.09 -4.06
C LYS A 32 -8.03 16.72 -3.69
N THR A 33 -8.89 16.66 -2.69
CA THR A 33 -9.59 15.43 -2.31
C THR A 33 -11.04 15.50 -2.78
N ASN A 34 -11.46 14.51 -3.57
CA ASN A 34 -12.86 14.34 -3.97
C ASN A 34 -13.39 13.04 -3.36
N THR A 35 -14.64 13.03 -2.89
CA THR A 35 -15.34 11.81 -2.45
C THR A 35 -16.58 11.62 -3.30
N THR A 36 -16.77 10.42 -3.87
CA THR A 36 -17.95 10.08 -4.68
C THR A 36 -19.13 9.68 -3.80
N GLU A 37 -20.33 9.59 -4.38
CA GLU A 37 -21.54 9.08 -3.70
C GLU A 37 -21.34 7.65 -3.14
N ASN A 38 -20.55 6.83 -3.84
CA ASN A 38 -20.15 5.48 -3.38
C ASN A 38 -19.06 5.50 -2.29
N HIS A 39 -18.81 6.67 -1.68
CA HIS A 39 -17.80 6.90 -0.62
C HIS A 39 -16.36 6.53 -1.00
N THR A 40 -16.03 6.44 -2.30
CA THR A 40 -14.64 6.35 -2.78
C THR A 40 -14.00 7.72 -2.67
N THR A 41 -12.93 7.82 -1.90
CA THR A 41 -12.14 9.05 -1.75
C THR A 41 -10.92 8.98 -2.67
N THR A 42 -10.75 9.99 -3.52
CA THR A 42 -9.58 10.15 -4.38
C THR A 42 -8.81 11.42 -4.02
N LEU A 43 -7.55 11.26 -3.63
CA LEU A 43 -6.59 12.35 -3.51
C LEU A 43 -5.91 12.57 -4.86
N TYR A 44 -6.00 13.80 -5.37
CA TYR A 44 -5.28 14.28 -6.54
C TYR A 44 -4.14 15.21 -6.12
N THR A 45 -2.99 15.05 -6.75
CA THR A 45 -1.81 15.92 -6.60
C THR A 45 -1.30 16.30 -7.98
N ALA A 46 -0.90 17.56 -8.16
CA ALA A 46 -0.20 18.03 -9.35
C ALA A 46 1.26 18.37 -9.01
N GLY A 47 2.15 18.11 -9.96
CA GLY A 47 3.50 18.66 -9.94
C GLY A 47 3.50 20.16 -10.19
N LYS A 48 4.61 20.83 -9.84
CA LYS A 48 4.82 22.26 -10.15
C LYS A 48 4.49 22.53 -11.62
N GLU A 49 3.69 23.58 -11.88
CA GLU A 49 3.30 24.02 -13.22
C GLU A 49 2.63 22.92 -14.08
N GLY A 50 2.03 21.90 -13.45
CA GLY A 50 1.33 20.81 -14.16
C GLY A 50 2.27 19.80 -14.82
N ALA A 51 3.55 19.72 -14.43
CA ALA A 51 4.53 18.81 -15.03
C ALA A 51 4.17 17.31 -14.96
N TRP A 52 3.30 16.94 -14.01
CA TRP A 52 2.74 15.61 -13.80
C TRP A 52 1.50 15.69 -12.92
N PHE A 53 0.69 14.63 -12.90
CA PHE A 53 -0.47 14.48 -12.01
C PHE A 53 -0.48 13.08 -11.40
N THR A 54 -1.00 12.93 -10.18
CA THR A 54 -1.22 11.63 -9.57
C THR A 54 -2.60 11.55 -8.93
N SER A 55 -3.21 10.37 -8.96
CA SER A 55 -4.42 10.05 -8.19
C SER A 55 -4.18 8.86 -7.27
N LEU A 56 -4.66 8.95 -6.03
CA LEU A 56 -4.76 7.82 -5.09
C LEU A 56 -6.23 7.65 -4.68
N SER A 57 -6.91 6.67 -5.27
CA SER A 57 -8.33 6.36 -5.04
C SER A 57 -8.49 5.21 -4.05
N THR A 58 -9.33 5.37 -3.03
CA THR A 58 -9.57 4.35 -1.99
C THR A 58 -11.06 4.17 -1.77
N GLY A 59 -11.55 2.93 -1.91
CA GLY A 59 -12.95 2.60 -1.64
C GLY A 59 -13.30 2.66 -0.15
N TRP A 60 -14.58 2.89 0.14
CA TRP A 60 -15.10 2.78 1.50
C TRP A 60 -14.93 1.35 2.02
N GLY A 61 -14.38 1.20 3.23
CA GLY A 61 -14.09 -0.10 3.84
C GLY A 61 -13.00 -0.94 3.16
N SER A 62 -12.43 -0.51 2.04
CA SER A 62 -11.45 -1.31 1.29
C SER A 62 -10.07 -1.40 1.95
N PHE A 63 -9.40 -2.54 1.85
CA PHE A 63 -8.01 -2.70 2.29
C PHE A 63 -6.99 -2.23 1.25
N PHE A 64 -7.46 -1.72 0.11
CA PHE A 64 -6.63 -1.37 -1.03
C PHE A 64 -6.93 0.05 -1.56
N SER A 65 -5.92 0.66 -2.16
CA SER A 65 -5.99 1.93 -2.88
C SER A 65 -5.43 1.75 -4.28
N VAL A 66 -6.00 2.41 -5.29
CA VAL A 66 -5.46 2.46 -6.65
C VAL A 66 -4.62 3.73 -6.81
N TYR A 67 -3.34 3.57 -7.14
CA TYR A 67 -2.44 4.67 -7.47
C TYR A 67 -2.25 4.75 -8.99
N LYS A 68 -2.26 5.98 -9.52
CA LYS A 68 -1.99 6.28 -10.93
C LYS A 68 -1.13 7.55 -11.03
N GLU A 69 -0.12 7.55 -11.90
CA GLU A 69 0.66 8.74 -12.28
C GLU A 69 0.45 9.03 -13.77
N TYR A 70 0.30 10.30 -14.10
CA TYR A 70 0.09 10.84 -15.44
C TYR A 70 1.14 11.92 -15.75
N SER A 71 1.49 12.03 -17.03
CA SER A 71 2.32 13.11 -17.55
C SER A 71 1.60 14.47 -17.51
N GLY A 72 2.33 15.57 -17.72
CA GLY A 72 1.74 16.89 -17.93
C GLY A 72 0.87 17.04 -19.18
N LYS A 73 0.78 16.01 -20.04
CA LYS A 73 -0.20 15.89 -21.14
C LYS A 73 -1.44 15.07 -20.76
N GLY A 74 -1.54 14.65 -19.50
CA GLY A 74 -2.62 13.81 -18.97
C GLY A 74 -2.48 12.33 -19.30
N ILE A 75 -1.53 11.91 -20.15
CA ILE A 75 -1.34 10.52 -20.54
C ILE A 75 -0.77 9.72 -19.36
N ILE A 76 -1.36 8.56 -19.04
CA ILE A 76 -0.89 7.63 -17.99
C ILE A 76 0.58 7.27 -18.20
N ARG A 77 1.36 7.25 -17.10
CA ARG A 77 2.74 6.77 -17.04
C ARG A 77 2.84 5.43 -16.35
N CYS A 78 2.11 5.25 -15.26
CA CYS A 78 2.06 3.99 -14.51
C CYS A 78 0.85 3.92 -13.58
N LYS A 79 0.39 2.70 -13.31
CA LYS A 79 -0.70 2.40 -12.36
C LYS A 79 -0.47 1.08 -11.64
N TRP A 80 -0.89 1.02 -10.37
CA TRP A 80 -0.90 -0.18 -9.54
C TRP A 80 -1.96 -0.06 -8.44
N VAL A 81 -2.39 -1.20 -7.90
CA VAL A 81 -3.09 -1.25 -6.61
C VAL A 81 -2.04 -1.28 -5.51
N THR A 82 -2.28 -0.71 -4.33
CA THR A 82 -1.44 -0.75 -3.14
C THR A 82 -2.30 -1.07 -1.91
N PHE A 83 -1.73 -1.61 -0.83
CA PHE A 83 -2.43 -1.65 0.46
C PHE A 83 -2.84 -0.23 0.91
N ARG A 84 -3.99 -0.11 1.59
CA ARG A 84 -4.47 1.15 2.18
C ARG A 84 -3.38 1.81 3.04
N ASN A 85 -3.47 3.13 3.19
CA ASN A 85 -2.53 3.97 3.95
C ASN A 85 -1.10 3.98 3.34
N ARG A 86 -1.00 3.92 2.00
CA ARG A 86 0.25 3.97 1.22
C ARG A 86 1.20 2.79 1.49
N GLY A 87 0.65 1.60 1.75
CA GLY A 87 1.46 0.41 1.98
C GLY A 87 2.09 -0.14 0.69
N ALA A 88 2.63 -1.35 0.79
CA ALA A 88 3.36 -1.96 -0.30
C ALA A 88 2.47 -2.51 -1.42
N ALA A 89 3.17 -2.90 -2.48
CA ALA A 89 2.67 -3.68 -3.60
C ALA A 89 1.45 -3.08 -4.27
N VAL A 90 0.50 -3.86 -4.80
CA VAL A 90 0.33 -5.33 -4.92
C VAL A 90 -0.17 -5.69 -6.34
N GLY A 91 -0.27 -6.98 -6.69
CA GLY A 91 -0.70 -7.40 -8.03
C GLY A 91 0.25 -6.96 -9.13
N MET A 92 -0.32 -6.68 -10.30
CA MET A 92 0.44 -6.13 -11.43
C MET A 92 0.63 -4.62 -11.30
N LYS A 93 1.84 -4.15 -11.60
CA LYS A 93 2.15 -2.73 -11.81
C LYS A 93 2.47 -2.49 -13.29
N TYR A 94 1.68 -1.63 -13.93
CA TYR A 94 1.81 -1.32 -15.36
C TYR A 94 2.56 -0.01 -15.59
N TYR A 95 3.32 0.05 -16.68
CA TYR A 95 4.09 1.23 -17.10
C TYR A 95 3.86 1.49 -18.60
N PHE A 96 3.84 2.76 -18.97
CA PHE A 96 3.44 3.24 -20.29
C PHE A 96 4.44 4.24 -20.87
N ASP A 97 4.51 4.34 -22.19
CA ASP A 97 5.33 5.33 -22.90
C ASP A 97 4.65 6.71 -22.96
N ALA A 98 5.29 7.67 -23.63
CA ALA A 98 4.79 9.04 -23.76
C ALA A 98 3.51 9.14 -24.62
N GLU A 99 3.22 8.09 -25.40
CA GLU A 99 2.04 7.92 -26.25
C GLU A 99 0.95 7.07 -25.58
N GLY A 100 1.19 6.59 -24.34
CA GLY A 100 0.25 5.81 -23.55
C GLY A 100 0.21 4.32 -23.88
N ARG A 101 1.18 3.78 -24.61
CA ARG A 101 1.28 2.34 -24.94
C ARG A 101 2.00 1.62 -23.81
N MET A 102 1.58 0.40 -23.49
CA MET A 102 2.22 -0.39 -22.43
C MET A 102 3.68 -0.73 -22.80
N LEU A 103 4.62 -0.31 -21.94
CA LEU A 103 6.04 -0.63 -22.04
C LEU A 103 6.38 -1.95 -21.37
N LYS A 104 5.85 -2.16 -20.16
CA LYS A 104 6.06 -3.36 -19.35
C LYS A 104 5.03 -3.47 -18.23
N SER A 105 4.95 -4.65 -17.64
CA SER A 105 4.33 -4.88 -16.34
C SER A 105 5.32 -5.56 -15.39
N ASP A 106 5.27 -5.19 -14.12
CA ASP A 106 5.98 -5.89 -13.04
C ASP A 106 4.94 -6.68 -12.22
N ASP A 107 5.14 -7.99 -12.09
CA ASP A 107 4.43 -8.79 -11.10
C ASP A 107 5.06 -8.51 -9.73
N MET A 108 4.26 -7.91 -8.84
CA MET A 108 4.70 -7.52 -7.51
C MET A 108 4.51 -8.64 -6.47
N GLU A 109 3.91 -9.77 -6.83
CA GLU A 109 3.68 -10.94 -5.97
C GLU A 109 4.59 -12.13 -6.29
N LYS A 110 5.32 -12.10 -7.42
CA LYS A 110 6.26 -13.14 -7.88
C LYS A 110 7.18 -13.81 -6.84
N ASP A 111 7.56 -13.08 -5.78
CA ASP A 111 8.48 -13.53 -4.72
C ASP A 111 7.76 -13.98 -3.43
N PHE A 112 6.41 -14.01 -3.43
CA PHE A 112 5.55 -14.24 -2.27
C PHE A 112 4.55 -15.38 -2.53
N LEU A 113 4.64 -16.47 -1.75
CA LEU A 113 3.59 -17.51 -1.72
C LEU A 113 2.48 -17.22 -0.71
N PHE A 114 2.75 -16.43 0.34
CA PHE A 114 1.74 -15.95 1.27
C PHE A 114 1.08 -14.70 0.68
N THR A 115 -0.24 -14.74 0.46
CA THR A 115 -0.92 -13.73 -0.37
C THR A 115 -1.31 -12.47 0.43
N PRO A 116 -1.56 -11.33 -0.24
CA PRO A 116 -2.09 -10.13 0.40
C PRO A 116 -3.40 -10.38 1.17
N GLN A 117 -4.29 -11.24 0.67
CA GLN A 117 -5.52 -11.63 1.37
C GLN A 117 -5.21 -12.42 2.66
N GLN A 118 -4.19 -13.28 2.66
CA GLN A 118 -3.78 -13.99 3.87
C GLN A 118 -3.12 -13.06 4.90
N ALA A 119 -2.35 -12.06 4.44
CA ALA A 119 -1.79 -11.02 5.32
C ALA A 119 -2.89 -10.14 5.95
N ILE A 120 -3.93 -9.78 5.19
CA ILE A 120 -5.13 -9.12 5.73
C ILE A 120 -5.89 -10.04 6.71
N GLY A 121 -6.02 -11.33 6.38
CA GLY A 121 -6.60 -12.34 7.26
C GLY A 121 -5.89 -12.44 8.61
N PHE A 122 -4.56 -12.49 8.60
CA PHE A 122 -3.75 -12.44 9.83
C PHE A 122 -4.02 -11.18 10.66
N CYS A 123 -4.13 -10.00 10.03
CA CYS A 123 -4.45 -8.76 10.76
C CYS A 123 -5.84 -8.85 11.42
N ILE A 124 -6.84 -9.38 10.72
CA ILE A 124 -8.20 -9.60 11.25
C ILE A 124 -8.16 -10.58 12.43
N GLU A 125 -7.46 -11.72 12.30
CA GLU A 125 -7.29 -12.73 13.37
C GLU A 125 -6.51 -12.22 14.60
N LYS A 126 -5.86 -11.06 14.49
CA LYS A 126 -5.11 -10.40 15.58
C LYS A 126 -5.76 -9.10 16.05
N ASP A 127 -7.00 -8.82 15.65
CA ASP A 127 -7.73 -7.58 15.96
C ASP A 127 -6.96 -6.30 15.56
N ILE A 128 -6.15 -6.38 14.49
CA ILE A 128 -5.40 -5.24 13.93
C ILE A 128 -6.29 -4.55 12.88
N ASP A 129 -6.94 -3.47 13.29
CA ASP A 129 -7.77 -2.63 12.43
C ASP A 129 -6.95 -1.90 11.35
N LEU A 130 -6.86 -2.47 10.14
CA LEU A 130 -6.19 -1.86 8.98
C LEU A 130 -6.94 -0.66 8.38
N LEU A 131 -8.19 -0.40 8.78
CA LEU A 131 -8.98 0.73 8.27
C LEU A 131 -8.71 2.02 9.07
N LYS A 132 -8.03 1.92 10.22
CA LYS A 132 -7.58 3.06 11.01
C LYS A 132 -6.61 3.95 10.23
N GLU A 133 -6.96 5.23 10.11
CA GLU A 133 -6.27 6.16 9.21
C GLU A 133 -4.78 6.38 9.52
N ASN A 134 -3.96 6.48 8.46
CA ASN A 134 -2.58 6.96 8.42
C ASN A 134 -1.53 6.26 9.29
N ASP A 135 -1.95 5.41 10.23
CA ASP A 135 -1.07 4.73 11.17
C ASP A 135 -1.00 3.22 10.93
N HIS A 136 -1.99 2.58 10.32
CA HIS A 136 -2.01 1.12 10.19
C HIS A 136 -1.79 0.74 8.72
N PHE A 137 -0.68 0.05 8.40
CA PHE A 137 -0.32 -0.31 7.03
C PHE A 137 0.44 -1.63 6.95
N ILE A 138 0.45 -2.21 5.75
CA ILE A 138 1.21 -3.42 5.42
C ILE A 138 2.28 -3.03 4.39
N GLU A 139 3.54 -3.18 4.78
CA GLU A 139 4.69 -3.10 3.87
C GLU A 139 5.13 -4.49 3.41
N ARG A 140 5.95 -4.55 2.36
CA ARG A 140 6.59 -5.76 1.85
C ARG A 140 8.04 -5.48 1.52
N TYR A 141 8.91 -6.41 1.89
CA TYR A 141 10.35 -6.29 1.73
C TYR A 141 10.93 -7.59 1.18
N ASN A 142 11.85 -7.47 0.22
CA ASN A 142 12.65 -8.58 -0.27
C ASN A 142 14.10 -8.38 0.18
N ASP A 143 14.59 -9.31 1.00
CA ASP A 143 16.02 -9.43 1.26
C ASP A 143 16.67 -10.16 0.08
N HIS A 144 17.36 -9.41 -0.77
CA HIS A 144 18.07 -9.95 -1.93
C HIS A 144 19.30 -10.80 -1.55
N SER A 145 19.83 -10.68 -0.34
CA SER A 145 20.98 -11.46 0.12
C SER A 145 20.57 -12.85 0.60
N ASP A 146 19.52 -12.93 1.41
CA ASP A 146 18.94 -14.18 1.93
C ASP A 146 17.91 -14.81 0.96
N LYS A 147 17.53 -14.10 -0.11
CA LYS A 147 16.40 -14.44 -1.02
C LYS A 147 15.08 -14.67 -0.28
N LYS A 148 14.82 -13.87 0.76
CA LYS A 148 13.61 -13.96 1.59
C LYS A 148 12.68 -12.77 1.34
N SER A 149 11.42 -13.08 1.10
CA SER A 149 10.32 -12.12 1.07
C SER A 149 9.70 -12.01 2.46
N PHE A 150 9.21 -10.81 2.82
CA PHE A 150 8.59 -10.55 4.11
C PHE A 150 7.41 -9.59 3.98
N TYR A 151 6.35 -9.80 4.77
CA TYR A 151 5.36 -8.78 5.08
C TYR A 151 5.76 -8.07 6.38
N VAL A 152 5.56 -6.76 6.44
CA VAL A 152 5.77 -5.95 7.65
C VAL A 152 4.48 -5.20 7.96
N ILE A 153 3.72 -5.73 8.92
CA ILE A 153 2.50 -5.10 9.42
C ILE A 153 2.90 -4.08 10.48
N SER A 154 2.56 -2.81 10.26
CA SER A 154 2.90 -1.71 11.17
C SER A 154 1.65 -1.03 11.69
N TYR A 155 1.48 -0.97 13.01
CA TYR A 155 0.27 -0.43 13.65
C TYR A 155 0.57 0.25 15.00
N LYS A 156 -0.39 1.03 15.52
CA LYS A 156 -0.35 1.59 16.88
C LYS A 156 -1.35 0.83 17.77
N GLY A 157 -0.84 0.19 18.82
CA GLY A 157 -1.69 -0.60 19.71
C GLY A 157 -0.89 -1.23 20.84
N THR A 158 -1.32 -2.42 21.25
CA THR A 158 -0.68 -3.23 22.29
C THR A 158 -0.33 -4.62 21.72
N TYR A 159 0.83 -5.15 22.10
CA TYR A 159 1.26 -6.52 21.82
C TYR A 159 1.91 -7.08 23.08
N ASN A 160 1.42 -8.22 23.60
CA ASN A 160 1.86 -8.84 24.86
C ASN A 160 2.03 -7.79 25.97
N GLU A 161 0.93 -7.12 26.33
CA GLU A 161 0.81 -6.07 27.37
C GLU A 161 1.63 -4.79 27.15
N GLN A 162 2.37 -4.69 26.04
CA GLN A 162 3.25 -3.55 25.76
C GLN A 162 2.65 -2.67 24.67
N SER A 163 2.47 -1.39 24.95
CA SER A 163 1.90 -0.43 24.01
C SER A 163 2.94 0.42 23.28
N GLY A 164 2.65 0.76 22.02
CA GLY A 164 3.52 1.59 21.19
C GLY A 164 3.22 1.45 19.69
N ARG A 165 4.21 1.83 18.87
CA ARG A 165 4.24 1.49 17.44
C ARG A 165 4.81 0.08 17.31
N ILE A 166 4.01 -0.85 16.79
CA ILE A 166 4.35 -2.27 16.68
C ILE A 166 4.61 -2.61 15.22
N PHE A 167 5.61 -3.43 14.98
CA PHE A 167 5.97 -3.98 13.68
C PHE A 167 6.00 -5.51 13.82
N ILE A 168 5.08 -6.19 13.15
CA ILE A 168 5.06 -7.65 13.03
C ILE A 168 5.65 -7.99 11.66
N ILE A 169 6.72 -8.79 11.65
CA ILE A 169 7.37 -9.28 10.45
C ILE A 169 6.93 -10.73 10.25
N LEU A 170 6.29 -11.00 9.11
CA LEU A 170 5.89 -12.34 8.67
C LEU A 170 6.77 -12.78 7.49
N ASP A 171 7.12 -14.06 7.45
CA ASP A 171 7.73 -14.69 6.28
C ASP A 171 6.76 -14.64 5.08
N GLY A 172 7.24 -14.16 3.93
CA GLY A 172 6.44 -13.89 2.74
C GLY A 172 5.99 -15.13 1.96
N ASN A 173 6.44 -16.32 2.35
CA ASN A 173 6.08 -17.59 1.72
C ASN A 173 5.19 -18.48 2.60
N THR A 174 5.30 -18.34 3.91
CA THR A 174 4.61 -19.20 4.90
C THR A 174 3.64 -18.44 5.80
N GLY A 175 3.72 -17.11 5.86
CA GLY A 175 2.95 -16.27 6.78
C GLY A 175 3.36 -16.41 8.26
N LEU A 176 4.39 -17.20 8.56
CA LEU A 176 4.84 -17.42 9.92
C LEU A 176 5.44 -16.14 10.49
N GLN A 177 5.10 -15.83 11.74
CA GLN A 177 5.68 -14.69 12.45
C GLN A 177 7.18 -14.94 12.68
N GLU A 178 8.02 -14.07 12.12
CA GLU A 178 9.49 -14.16 12.22
C GLU A 178 10.03 -13.31 13.36
N ARG A 179 9.47 -12.10 13.52
CA ARG A 179 9.96 -11.11 14.48
C ARG A 179 8.86 -10.11 14.84
N VAL A 180 8.86 -9.63 16.08
CA VAL A 180 8.06 -8.47 16.48
C VAL A 180 8.95 -7.43 17.14
N VAL A 181 8.82 -6.18 16.69
CA VAL A 181 9.52 -5.01 17.23
C VAL A 181 8.48 -4.03 17.74
N ILE A 182 8.69 -3.47 18.93
CA ILE A 182 7.86 -2.39 19.45
C ILE A 182 8.71 -1.16 19.73
N HIS A 183 8.21 0.01 19.34
CA HIS A 183 8.75 1.32 19.68
C HIS A 183 7.76 2.01 20.62
N PRO A 184 7.99 1.95 21.95
CA PRO A 184 7.20 2.71 22.92
C PRO A 184 7.41 4.22 22.72
N PRO A 185 6.46 5.08 23.14
CA PRO A 185 6.61 6.53 23.04
C PRO A 185 7.90 7.03 23.66
N GLY A 186 8.69 7.81 22.89
CA GLY A 186 9.95 8.40 23.35
C GLY A 186 11.09 7.41 23.64
N LYS A 187 10.98 6.13 23.23
CA LYS A 187 11.98 5.09 23.52
C LYS A 187 12.48 4.42 22.24
N PRO A 188 13.73 3.90 22.22
CA PRO A 188 14.22 3.11 21.11
C PRO A 188 13.39 1.82 20.91
N GLY A 189 13.37 1.32 19.68
CA GLY A 189 12.70 0.08 19.35
C GLY A 189 13.34 -1.13 20.03
N LYS A 190 12.52 -2.03 20.58
CA LYS A 190 12.96 -3.28 21.19
C LYS A 190 12.32 -4.49 20.50
N VAL A 191 13.09 -5.55 20.33
CA VAL A 191 12.59 -6.84 19.82
C VAL A 191 11.92 -7.57 20.99
N ILE A 192 10.64 -7.93 20.82
CA ILE A 192 9.87 -8.66 21.85
C ILE A 192 9.56 -10.10 21.44
N TYR A 193 9.80 -10.45 20.17
CA TYR A 193 9.74 -11.81 19.64
C TYR A 193 10.74 -11.97 18.49
N LYS A 194 11.41 -13.13 18.40
CA LYS A 194 12.16 -13.58 17.23
C LYS A 194 12.13 -15.12 17.15
N LYS A 195 11.71 -15.68 16.02
CA LYS A 195 11.51 -17.12 15.79
C LYS A 195 12.77 -17.96 16.05
N ASP A 196 13.92 -17.50 15.55
CA ASP A 196 15.23 -18.19 15.72
C ASP A 196 16.09 -17.62 16.87
N LYS A 197 15.46 -17.22 17.97
CA LYS A 197 16.13 -17.24 19.27
C LYS A 197 15.23 -17.90 20.29
N LEU A 198 15.60 -19.13 20.67
CA LEU A 198 15.56 -19.53 22.07
C LEU A 198 16.22 -18.39 22.87
N LEU A 199 15.41 -17.60 23.56
CA LEU A 199 15.88 -16.80 24.68
C LEU A 199 16.22 -17.80 25.78
N ASN A 200 17.46 -18.29 25.75
CA ASN A 200 18.00 -19.15 26.77
C ASN A 200 18.11 -18.38 28.08
N LYS A 201 17.20 -18.72 29.01
CA LYS A 201 17.08 -18.25 30.39
C LYS A 201 16.43 -16.89 30.58
#